data_AF-A0A9W6ADV7-F1
#
_entry.id   AF-A0A9W6ADV7-F1
#
_cell.length_a   1.000
_cell.length_b   1.000
_cell.length_c   1.000
_cell.angle_alpha   90.00
_cell.angle_beta   90.00
_cell.angle_gamma   90.00
#
_symmetry.space_group_name_H-M   'P 1'
#
loop_
_entity.id
_entity.type
_entity.pdbx_description
1 polymer ?
#
loop_
_entity_poly.entity_id
_entity_poly.type
_entity_poly.pdbx_seq_one_letter_code
_entity_poly.pdbx_strand_id
1 'polypeptide(L)'
;MYMKEIYTDSTPSTLHTFIQQNPLGVLTTAISSPPHPLLQSTHIPWVLDIPPPTTTTNDTNNKIKLRGHIARANPQCAAILDSLATQSVSQSESILPTEVLILFTSPYHSYITPHFYTTTKPQTGKVAPTWNYAAVQVYGRARIYNPRSEGEIGKQASMFLNKQLRDLSAHCEGNIMGYTTTSSSDTHNNPEEKSCPRAWTVDEAPEAYINILKKNIVGIEVTVERMEGKFKMSQERGEGDREGVLRGLDGMGGDVAREVAGMVRGYAPGDR
;
A
#
# COMPACT_ATOMS: atom_id res chain seq x y z
N MET A 1 -12.33 -8.91 -4.70
CA MET A 1 -12.16 -10.03 -3.72
C MET A 1 -13.54 -10.55 -3.27
N TYR A 2 -13.70 -11.76 -2.68
CA TYR A 2 -15.00 -12.13 -2.05
C TYR A 2 -15.19 -11.34 -0.74
N MET A 3 -16.20 -10.47 -0.72
CA MET A 3 -16.48 -9.49 0.33
C MET A 3 -17.71 -9.90 1.14
N LYS A 4 -17.53 -10.76 2.15
CA LYS A 4 -18.58 -10.97 3.16
C LYS A 4 -18.62 -9.72 4.04
N GLU A 5 -19.80 -9.12 4.19
CA GLU A 5 -20.03 -7.85 4.90
C GLU A 5 -19.28 -7.72 6.22
N ILE A 6 -19.35 -8.76 7.07
CA ILE A 6 -18.69 -8.78 8.38
C ILE A 6 -17.16 -8.63 8.33
N TYR A 7 -16.52 -8.95 7.20
CA TYR A 7 -15.07 -8.80 6.98
C TYR A 7 -14.73 -7.54 6.18
N THR A 8 -15.71 -6.79 5.70
CA THR A 8 -15.50 -5.61 4.89
C THR A 8 -15.35 -4.39 5.79
N ASP A 9 -14.41 -3.52 5.47
CA ASP A 9 -14.39 -2.15 5.97
C ASP A 9 -14.20 -1.23 4.78
N SER A 10 -15.19 -0.39 4.49
CA SER A 10 -15.17 0.57 3.39
C SER A 10 -14.95 2.00 3.87
N THR A 11 -14.66 2.19 5.18
CA THR A 11 -14.43 3.51 5.76
C THR A 11 -13.18 4.13 5.14
N PRO A 12 -13.26 5.28 4.45
CA PRO A 12 -12.12 5.85 3.74
C PRO A 12 -10.89 6.05 4.63
N SER A 13 -11.07 6.55 5.86
CA SER A 13 -9.97 6.76 6.81
C SER A 13 -9.25 5.46 7.20
N THR A 14 -10.00 4.36 7.43
CA THR A 14 -9.42 3.04 7.70
C THR A 14 -8.59 2.55 6.53
N LEU A 15 -9.12 2.66 5.31
CA LEU A 15 -8.43 2.20 4.11
C LEU A 15 -7.16 3.02 3.81
N HIS A 16 -7.23 4.34 3.96
CA HIS A 16 -6.10 5.24 3.78
C HIS A 16 -4.99 4.95 4.78
N THR A 17 -5.36 4.82 6.07
CA THR A 17 -4.42 4.49 7.15
C THR A 17 -3.76 3.14 6.87
N PHE A 18 -4.53 2.15 6.44
CA PHE A 18 -4.00 0.83 6.09
C PHE A 18 -2.95 0.90 4.96
N ILE A 19 -3.23 1.63 3.88
CA ILE A 19 -2.28 1.80 2.78
C ILE A 19 -1.02 2.53 3.25
N GLN A 20 -1.16 3.58 4.05
CA GLN A 20 -0.02 4.34 4.58
C GLN A 20 0.88 3.49 5.50
N GLN A 21 0.29 2.61 6.30
CA GLN A 21 1.02 1.68 7.16
C GLN A 21 1.61 0.48 6.40
N ASN A 22 1.08 0.16 5.22
CA ASN A 22 1.51 -0.97 4.39
C ASN A 22 1.83 -0.49 2.96
N PRO A 23 2.79 0.43 2.74
CA PRO A 23 2.93 1.13 1.46
C PRO A 23 3.56 0.29 0.35
N LEU A 24 4.11 -0.89 0.66
CA LEU A 24 4.64 -1.82 -0.34
C LEU A 24 3.48 -2.62 -0.97
N GLY A 25 2.92 -2.09 -2.06
CA GLY A 25 1.81 -2.70 -2.79
C GLY A 25 2.28 -3.51 -4.00
N VAL A 26 1.48 -4.47 -4.43
CA VAL A 26 1.73 -5.28 -5.64
C VAL A 26 0.91 -4.73 -6.79
N LEU A 27 1.56 -4.10 -7.78
CA LEU A 27 0.95 -3.63 -9.02
C LEU A 27 0.74 -4.79 -9.98
N THR A 28 -0.50 -5.05 -10.36
CA THR A 28 -0.89 -6.04 -11.36
C THR A 28 -1.48 -5.35 -12.60
N THR A 29 -0.93 -5.69 -13.77
CA THR A 29 -1.41 -5.22 -15.07
C THR A 29 -1.80 -6.41 -15.95
N ALA A 30 -2.81 -6.21 -16.80
CA ALA A 30 -3.19 -7.14 -17.86
C ALA A 30 -2.93 -6.49 -19.22
N ILE A 31 -1.75 -6.72 -19.80
CA ILE A 31 -1.30 -6.07 -21.04
C ILE A 31 -0.90 -7.15 -22.05
N SER A 32 -1.54 -7.13 -23.22
CA SER A 32 -1.17 -8.05 -24.31
C SER A 32 0.18 -7.63 -24.91
N SER A 33 1.14 -8.55 -24.90
CA SER A 33 2.49 -8.30 -25.39
C SER A 33 3.08 -9.62 -25.91
N PRO A 34 3.48 -9.74 -27.19
CA PRO A 34 4.10 -10.97 -27.69
C PRO A 34 5.32 -11.45 -26.88
N PRO A 35 6.24 -10.58 -26.42
CA PRO A 35 7.40 -11.02 -25.62
C PRO A 35 7.12 -11.20 -24.12
N HIS A 36 5.94 -10.85 -23.59
CA HIS A 36 5.68 -10.83 -22.15
C HIS A 36 4.36 -11.53 -21.75
N PRO A 37 4.29 -12.12 -20.54
CA PRO A 37 3.03 -12.68 -20.03
C PRO A 37 1.93 -11.63 -19.96
N LEU A 38 0.68 -12.03 -20.24
CA LEU A 38 -0.48 -11.14 -20.17
C LEU A 38 -0.64 -10.49 -18.79
N LEU A 39 -0.57 -11.30 -17.73
CA LEU A 39 -0.65 -10.84 -16.34
C LEU A 39 0.76 -10.75 -15.77
N GLN A 40 1.10 -9.57 -15.27
CA GLN A 40 2.37 -9.30 -14.61
C GLN A 40 2.13 -8.57 -13.30
N SER A 41 2.95 -8.87 -12.30
CA SER A 41 2.86 -8.28 -10.97
C SER A 41 4.24 -7.86 -10.46
N THR A 42 4.34 -6.64 -9.92
CA THR A 42 5.58 -6.09 -9.33
C THR A 42 5.30 -5.42 -8.00
N HIS A 43 6.15 -5.65 -7.00
CA HIS A 43 6.11 -4.91 -5.74
C HIS A 43 6.63 -3.47 -5.98
N ILE A 44 5.84 -2.49 -5.59
CA ILE A 44 6.15 -1.06 -5.71
C ILE A 44 5.85 -0.38 -4.37
N PRO A 45 6.77 0.40 -3.81
CA PRO A 45 6.45 1.32 -2.72
C PRO A 45 5.59 2.47 -3.24
N TRP A 46 4.44 2.70 -2.61
CA TRP A 46 3.47 3.70 -3.03
C TRP A 46 3.38 4.86 -2.03
N VAL A 47 3.24 6.06 -2.56
CA VAL A 47 2.81 7.25 -1.81
C VAL A 47 1.34 7.48 -2.09
N LEU A 48 0.53 7.58 -1.03
CA LEU A 48 -0.90 7.90 -1.12
C LEU A 48 -1.10 9.41 -1.01
N ASP A 49 -1.63 10.02 -2.07
CA ASP A 49 -2.08 11.41 -2.05
C ASP A 49 -3.59 11.48 -1.87
N ILE A 50 -4.01 12.10 -0.76
CA ILE A 50 -5.41 12.38 -0.47
C ILE A 50 -5.63 13.87 -0.74
N PRO A 51 -6.42 14.24 -1.75
CA PRO A 51 -6.69 15.64 -2.00
C PRO A 51 -7.49 16.27 -0.85
N PRO A 52 -7.37 17.59 -0.63
CA PRO A 52 -8.18 18.29 0.35
C PRO A 52 -9.68 18.16 0.02
N PRO A 53 -10.58 18.25 1.03
CA PRO A 53 -12.01 18.28 0.78
C PRO A 53 -12.36 19.50 -0.08
N THR A 54 -13.05 19.29 -1.20
CA THR A 54 -13.54 20.37 -2.05
C THR A 54 -15.03 20.57 -1.85
N THR A 55 -15.50 21.82 -1.95
CA THR A 55 -16.93 22.17 -1.90
C THR A 55 -17.66 21.88 -3.22
N THR A 56 -16.92 21.57 -4.28
CA THR A 56 -17.45 21.37 -5.63
C THR A 56 -17.54 19.88 -5.94
N THR A 57 -18.76 19.36 -6.06
CA THR A 57 -19.08 17.93 -6.19
C THR A 57 -18.61 17.27 -7.49
N ASN A 58 -18.10 18.04 -8.46
CA ASN A 58 -17.76 17.57 -9.81
C ASN A 58 -16.30 17.83 -10.23
N ASP A 59 -15.38 18.12 -9.30
CA ASP A 59 -13.97 18.25 -9.65
C ASP A 59 -13.36 16.86 -9.92
N THR A 60 -13.35 16.45 -11.19
CA THR A 60 -12.78 15.17 -11.63
C THR A 60 -11.28 15.07 -11.40
N ASN A 61 -10.59 16.18 -11.15
CA ASN A 61 -9.17 16.21 -10.78
C ASN A 61 -8.95 16.00 -9.28
N ASN A 62 -10.00 16.15 -8.45
CA ASN A 62 -9.92 15.99 -6.99
C ASN A 62 -10.07 14.51 -6.58
N LYS A 63 -9.27 13.63 -7.20
CA LYS A 63 -9.27 12.19 -6.92
C LYS A 63 -8.05 11.78 -6.10
N ILE A 64 -8.22 10.73 -5.31
CA ILE A 64 -7.12 10.07 -4.61
C ILE A 64 -6.14 9.51 -5.66
N LYS A 65 -4.84 9.66 -5.40
CA LYS A 65 -3.79 9.18 -6.28
C LYS A 65 -2.79 8.32 -5.52
N LEU A 66 -2.24 7.33 -6.20
CA LEU A 66 -1.09 6.57 -5.74
C LEU A 66 0.09 6.86 -6.66
N ARG A 67 1.23 7.27 -6.09
CA ARG A 67 2.47 7.51 -6.85
C ARG A 67 3.54 6.51 -6.50
N GLY A 68 4.06 5.85 -7.51
CA GLY A 68 5.15 4.89 -7.42
C GLY A 68 6.10 5.03 -8.60
N HIS A 69 7.11 4.18 -8.63
CA HIS A 69 7.97 4.01 -9.78
C HIS A 69 8.39 2.55 -9.93
N ILE A 70 8.74 2.17 -11.15
CA ILE A 70 9.22 0.83 -11.49
C ILE A 70 10.57 0.92 -12.20
N ALA A 71 11.44 -0.06 -11.99
CA ALA A 71 12.70 -0.15 -12.75
C ALA A 71 12.41 -0.30 -14.24
N ARG A 72 13.11 0.45 -15.08
CA ARG A 72 12.95 0.39 -16.54
C ARG A 72 13.30 -0.99 -17.11
N ALA A 73 14.23 -1.70 -16.47
CA ALA A 73 14.62 -3.06 -16.85
C ALA A 73 13.56 -4.12 -16.49
N ASN A 74 12.52 -3.77 -15.74
CA ASN A 74 11.46 -4.70 -15.39
C ASN A 74 10.64 -5.07 -16.64
N PRO A 75 10.41 -6.37 -16.95
CA PRO A 75 9.58 -6.79 -18.09
C PRO A 75 8.16 -6.19 -18.08
N GLN A 76 7.57 -5.94 -16.91
CA GLN A 76 6.27 -5.27 -16.80
C GLN A 76 6.35 -3.82 -17.28
N CYS A 77 7.47 -3.12 -17.03
CA CYS A 77 7.70 -1.79 -17.56
C CYS A 77 7.81 -1.80 -19.09
N ALA A 78 8.47 -2.81 -19.67
CA ALA A 78 8.58 -2.96 -21.12
C ALA A 78 7.19 -3.14 -21.76
N ALA A 79 6.38 -4.09 -21.25
CA ALA A 79 5.02 -4.29 -21.72
C ALA A 79 4.14 -3.02 -21.62
N ILE A 80 4.26 -2.27 -20.52
CA ILE A 80 3.59 -0.98 -20.34
C ILE A 80 3.97 0.02 -21.45
N LEU A 81 5.27 0.20 -21.69
CA LEU A 81 5.76 1.17 -22.69
C LEU A 81 5.38 0.76 -24.11
N ASP A 82 5.45 -0.53 -24.45
CA ASP A 82 5.05 -1.05 -25.76
C ASP A 82 3.55 -0.89 -26.01
N SER A 83 2.73 -1.12 -24.98
CA SER A 83 1.28 -0.91 -25.05
C SER A 83 0.91 0.56 -25.26
N LEU A 84 1.72 1.50 -24.77
CA LEU A 84 1.51 2.92 -24.99
C LEU A 84 1.99 3.35 -26.38
N ALA A 85 3.10 2.79 -26.86
CA ALA A 85 3.64 3.10 -28.19
C ALA A 85 2.75 2.61 -29.34
N THR A 86 1.96 1.55 -29.12
CA THR A 86 1.06 0.98 -30.13
C THR A 86 -0.32 1.65 -30.18
N GLN A 87 -0.63 2.57 -29.27
CA GLN A 87 -1.91 3.29 -29.28
C GLN A 87 -1.92 4.37 -30.37
N SER A 88 -2.88 4.24 -31.29
CA SER A 88 -3.05 5.09 -32.48
C SER A 88 -3.77 6.43 -32.23
N VAL A 89 -3.96 6.83 -30.97
CA VAL A 89 -4.72 8.04 -30.62
C VAL A 89 -3.79 9.17 -30.20
N SER A 90 -4.02 10.35 -30.76
CA SER A 90 -3.53 11.64 -30.27
C SER A 90 -3.99 11.87 -28.83
N GLN A 91 -3.24 11.41 -27.83
CA GLN A 91 -3.43 11.85 -26.47
C GLN A 91 -2.11 12.32 -25.87
N SER A 92 -2.14 13.57 -25.42
CA SER A 92 -1.12 14.24 -24.63
C SER A 92 -0.78 13.56 -23.30
N GLU A 93 -1.39 12.41 -22.99
CA GLU A 93 -1.33 11.76 -21.70
C GLU A 93 -1.03 10.26 -21.87
N SER A 94 0.13 9.81 -21.37
CA SER A 94 0.56 8.41 -21.42
C SER A 94 -0.22 7.54 -20.42
N ILE A 95 -1.51 7.32 -20.67
CA ILE A 95 -2.43 6.59 -19.79
C ILE A 95 -2.69 5.18 -20.32
N LEU A 96 -2.66 4.18 -19.44
CA LEU A 96 -3.01 2.80 -19.81
C LEU A 96 -4.52 2.67 -20.11
N PRO A 97 -4.88 1.87 -21.14
CA PRO A 97 -6.26 1.78 -21.61
C PRO A 97 -7.13 0.91 -20.70
N THR A 98 -6.51 -0.02 -19.98
CA THR A 98 -7.13 -0.94 -19.03
C THR A 98 -6.85 -0.51 -17.59
N GLU A 99 -7.69 -0.97 -16.66
CA GLU A 99 -7.50 -0.68 -15.24
C GLU A 99 -6.33 -1.52 -14.72
N VAL A 100 -5.70 -1.02 -13.67
CA VAL A 100 -4.67 -1.73 -12.92
C VAL A 100 -5.21 -2.10 -11.54
N LEU A 101 -4.69 -3.17 -10.97
CA LEU A 101 -4.95 -3.57 -9.58
C LEU A 101 -3.68 -3.34 -8.76
N ILE A 102 -3.81 -2.68 -7.61
CA ILE A 102 -2.76 -2.66 -6.59
C ILE A 102 -3.29 -3.38 -5.35
N LEU A 103 -2.56 -4.40 -4.91
CA LEU A 103 -2.88 -5.14 -3.68
C LEU A 103 -1.92 -4.73 -2.57
N PHE A 104 -2.48 -4.21 -1.48
CA PHE A 104 -1.78 -3.95 -0.22
C PHE A 104 -2.17 -5.02 0.80
N THR A 105 -1.18 -5.62 1.46
CA THR A 105 -1.38 -6.69 2.45
C THR A 105 -0.65 -6.35 3.73
N SER A 106 -1.31 -6.59 4.87
CA SER A 106 -0.64 -6.51 6.16
C SER A 106 0.43 -7.60 6.25
N PRO A 107 1.63 -7.30 6.79
CA PRO A 107 2.60 -8.34 7.12
C PRO A 107 2.13 -9.21 8.30
N TYR A 108 1.15 -8.74 9.07
CA TYR A 108 0.61 -9.44 10.22
C TYR A 108 -0.63 -10.23 9.83
N HIS A 109 -0.41 -11.54 9.63
CA HIS A 109 -1.46 -12.51 9.37
C HIS A 109 -1.13 -13.81 10.11
N SER A 110 -2.16 -14.56 10.53
CA SER A 110 -1.93 -15.81 11.26
C SER A 110 -2.95 -16.87 10.89
N TYR A 111 -2.47 -18.11 10.85
CA TYR A 111 -3.33 -19.29 10.90
C TYR A 111 -4.05 -19.34 12.25
N ILE A 112 -5.36 -19.59 12.21
CA ILE A 112 -6.22 -19.77 13.38
C ILE A 112 -6.63 -21.24 13.43
N THR A 113 -6.05 -21.94 14.40
CA THR A 113 -6.34 -23.35 14.64
C THR A 113 -7.69 -23.52 15.33
N PRO A 114 -8.49 -24.54 14.99
CA PRO A 114 -9.72 -24.84 15.71
C PRO A 114 -9.52 -25.17 17.19
N HIS A 115 -8.29 -25.47 17.64
CA HIS A 115 -7.98 -25.62 19.06
C HIS A 115 -8.22 -24.35 19.88
N PHE A 116 -8.23 -23.18 19.24
CA PHE A 116 -8.51 -21.92 19.92
C PHE A 116 -10.01 -21.69 20.16
N TYR A 117 -10.90 -22.42 19.50
CA TYR A 117 -12.34 -22.26 19.69
C TYR A 117 -12.80 -22.98 20.96
N THR A 118 -12.84 -22.26 22.08
CA THR A 118 -13.11 -22.86 23.40
C THR A 118 -14.58 -23.11 23.70
N THR A 119 -15.48 -22.56 22.89
CA THR A 119 -16.93 -22.70 23.03
C THR A 119 -17.44 -23.67 21.95
N THR A 120 -17.42 -23.27 20.67
CA THR A 120 -18.10 -24.02 19.59
C THR A 120 -17.54 -25.43 19.38
N LYS A 121 -16.22 -25.62 19.52
CA LYS A 121 -15.58 -26.93 19.27
C LYS A 121 -16.02 -27.98 20.30
N PRO A 122 -15.91 -27.76 21.63
CA PRO A 122 -16.44 -28.71 22.61
C PRO A 122 -17.94 -29.00 22.47
N GLN A 123 -18.74 -28.01 22.06
CA GLN A 123 -20.20 -28.14 22.05
C GLN A 123 -20.73 -28.86 20.81
N THR A 124 -20.15 -28.60 19.64
CA THR A 124 -20.69 -29.10 18.37
C THR A 124 -19.68 -29.86 17.52
N GLY A 125 -18.38 -29.66 17.75
CA GLY A 125 -17.32 -30.13 16.87
C GLY A 125 -17.29 -29.51 15.47
N LYS A 126 -18.28 -28.67 15.10
CA LYS A 126 -18.45 -28.10 13.75
C LYS A 126 -17.59 -26.85 13.57
N VAL A 127 -16.27 -27.05 13.52
CA VAL A 127 -15.28 -25.98 13.37
C VAL A 127 -14.29 -26.31 12.25
N ALA A 128 -13.74 -25.28 11.62
CA ALA A 128 -12.76 -25.40 10.54
C ALA A 128 -11.60 -24.43 10.77
N PRO A 129 -10.37 -24.80 10.34
CA PRO A 129 -9.23 -23.92 10.42
C PRO A 129 -9.37 -22.73 9.46
N THR A 130 -8.72 -21.61 9.77
CA THR A 130 -8.75 -20.45 8.88
C THR A 130 -7.51 -19.57 9.02
N TRP A 131 -7.48 -18.45 8.31
CA TRP A 131 -6.46 -17.41 8.45
C TRP A 131 -7.13 -16.09 8.82
N ASN A 132 -6.53 -15.39 9.78
CA ASN A 132 -6.77 -13.98 10.01
C ASN A 132 -5.76 -13.15 9.21
N TYR A 133 -6.25 -12.16 8.47
CA TYR A 133 -5.45 -11.31 7.60
C TYR A 133 -6.19 -10.02 7.28
N ALA A 134 -5.45 -8.99 6.86
CA ALA A 134 -5.98 -7.74 6.36
C ALA A 134 -5.36 -7.38 5.00
N ALA A 135 -6.18 -6.89 4.08
CA ALA A 135 -5.75 -6.48 2.74
C ALA A 135 -6.66 -5.39 2.17
N VAL A 136 -6.06 -4.51 1.34
CA VAL A 136 -6.78 -3.50 0.56
C VAL A 136 -6.45 -3.67 -0.92
N GLN A 137 -7.48 -3.76 -1.76
CA GLN A 137 -7.36 -3.74 -3.22
C GLN A 137 -7.73 -2.36 -3.73
N VAL A 138 -6.85 -1.78 -4.55
CA VAL A 138 -7.08 -0.52 -5.25
C VAL A 138 -7.16 -0.79 -6.75
N TYR A 139 -8.19 -0.26 -7.38
CA TYR A 139 -8.41 -0.32 -8.81
C TYR A 139 -8.40 1.09 -9.37
N GLY A 140 -7.80 1.28 -10.54
CA GLY A 140 -7.74 2.60 -11.16
C GLY A 140 -7.02 2.64 -12.50
N ARG A 141 -6.84 3.85 -13.02
CA ARG A 141 -6.15 4.11 -14.29
C ARG A 141 -4.75 4.64 -14.04
N ALA A 142 -3.77 4.01 -14.68
CA ALA A 142 -2.37 4.35 -14.52
C ALA A 142 -1.89 5.32 -15.62
N ARG A 143 -1.35 6.46 -15.22
CA ARG A 143 -0.56 7.37 -16.05
C ARG A 143 0.92 7.09 -15.86
N ILE A 144 1.66 7.06 -16.95
CA ILE A 144 3.07 6.68 -17.01
C ILE A 144 3.94 7.90 -17.29
N TYR A 145 4.97 8.09 -16.47
CA TYR A 145 5.92 9.18 -16.56
C TYR A 145 7.29 8.65 -16.97
N ASN A 146 7.60 8.74 -18.27
CA ASN A 146 8.88 8.30 -18.81
C ASN A 146 9.91 9.46 -18.77
N PRO A 147 10.94 9.40 -17.91
CA PRO A 147 11.94 10.48 -17.80
C PRO A 147 12.88 10.58 -19.00
N ARG A 148 12.80 9.65 -19.96
CA ARG A 148 13.51 9.73 -21.24
C ARG A 148 12.71 10.41 -22.34
N SER A 149 11.47 10.82 -22.08
CA SER A 149 10.70 11.63 -23.03
C SER A 149 11.33 13.02 -23.18
N GLU A 150 11.16 13.63 -24.35
CA GLU A 150 11.70 14.95 -24.66
C GLU A 150 10.71 16.08 -24.36
N GLY A 151 11.20 17.31 -24.41
CA GLY A 151 10.38 18.52 -24.29
C GLY A 151 9.62 18.61 -22.96
N GLU A 152 8.38 19.08 -23.03
CA GLU A 152 7.55 19.33 -21.85
C GLU A 152 7.15 18.02 -21.12
N ILE A 153 6.95 16.93 -21.86
CA ILE A 153 6.62 15.62 -21.29
C ILE A 153 7.77 15.11 -20.42
N GLY A 154 9.01 15.26 -20.90
CA GLY A 154 10.21 14.91 -20.12
C GLY A 154 10.35 15.72 -18.83
N LYS A 155 10.06 17.03 -18.90
CA LYS A 155 10.07 17.90 -17.71
C LYS A 155 9.01 17.49 -16.69
N GLN A 156 7.79 17.22 -17.13
CA GLN A 156 6.71 16.72 -16.27
C GLN A 156 7.08 15.40 -15.61
N ALA A 157 7.68 14.46 -16.35
CA ALA A 157 8.15 13.20 -15.78
C ALA A 157 9.25 13.40 -14.74
N SER A 158 10.19 14.33 -14.98
CA SER A 158 11.23 14.67 -14.02
C SER A 158 10.66 15.31 -12.74
N MET A 159 9.71 16.23 -12.87
CA MET A 159 9.01 16.85 -11.74
C MET A 159 8.23 15.81 -10.92
N PHE A 160 7.51 14.92 -11.59
CA PHE A 160 6.79 13.81 -10.96
C PHE A 160 7.73 12.95 -10.12
N LEU A 161 8.82 12.46 -10.71
CA LEU A 161 9.78 11.59 -10.02
C LEU A 161 10.48 12.32 -8.87
N ASN A 162 10.82 13.60 -9.04
CA ASN A 162 11.41 14.41 -7.97
C ASN A 162 10.51 14.49 -6.74
N LYS A 163 9.21 14.74 -6.94
CA LYS A 163 8.23 14.77 -5.86
C LYS A 163 8.02 13.38 -5.27
N GLN A 164 7.84 12.37 -6.12
CA GLN A 164 7.58 10.99 -5.70
C GLN A 164 8.71 10.41 -4.84
N LEU A 165 9.97 10.59 -5.25
CA LEU A 165 11.11 10.09 -4.49
C LEU A 165 11.25 10.76 -3.11
N ARG A 166 11.08 12.09 -3.04
CA ARG A 166 11.16 12.83 -1.77
C ARG A 166 10.04 12.45 -0.81
N ASP A 167 8.81 12.40 -1.29
CA ASP A 167 7.67 12.04 -0.45
C ASP A 167 7.75 10.59 0.03
N LEU A 168 8.21 9.67 -0.83
CA LEU A 168 8.40 8.27 -0.44
C LEU A 168 9.51 8.14 0.61
N SER A 169 10.64 8.82 0.42
CA SER A 169 11.74 8.84 1.41
C SER A 169 11.26 9.40 2.74
N ALA A 170 10.57 10.55 2.73
CA ALA A 170 10.04 11.18 3.94
C ALA A 170 9.04 10.26 4.66
N HIS A 171 8.16 9.59 3.92
CA HIS A 171 7.21 8.63 4.49
C HIS A 171 7.92 7.44 5.13
N CYS A 172 8.91 6.85 4.47
CA CYS A 172 9.65 5.72 5.02
C CYS A 172 10.48 6.12 6.24
N GLU A 173 11.24 7.20 6.15
CA GLU A 173 12.09 7.69 7.25
C GLU A 173 11.25 8.12 8.46
N GLY A 174 10.16 8.85 8.24
CA GLY A 174 9.29 9.33 9.33
C GLY A 174 8.34 8.25 9.85
N ASN A 175 7.44 7.76 9.00
CA ASN A 175 6.30 6.96 9.44
C ASN A 175 6.66 5.48 9.67
N ILE A 176 7.66 4.95 8.96
CA ILE A 176 8.06 3.54 9.09
C ILE A 176 9.23 3.40 10.06
N MET A 177 10.29 4.18 9.86
CA MET A 177 11.51 4.11 10.69
C MET A 177 11.38 4.92 12.00
N GLY A 178 10.45 5.87 12.07
CA GLY A 178 10.24 6.71 13.26
C GLY A 178 11.28 7.82 13.42
N TYR A 179 12.06 8.14 12.37
CA TYR A 179 13.13 9.14 12.42
C TYR A 179 12.59 10.57 12.36
N THR A 180 13.32 11.51 12.95
CA THR A 180 12.91 12.92 13.03
C THR A 180 13.82 13.82 12.21
N THR A 181 13.32 14.99 11.79
CA THR A 181 14.10 15.96 11.01
C THR A 181 15.01 16.83 11.87
N THR A 182 14.79 16.84 13.19
CA THR A 182 15.58 17.61 14.15
C THR A 182 16.75 16.79 14.66
N SER A 183 17.97 17.27 14.39
CA SER A 183 19.17 16.78 15.09
C SER A 183 18.98 16.99 16.59
N SER A 184 19.14 15.94 17.38
CA SER A 184 19.05 15.95 18.85
C SER A 184 20.20 16.75 19.50
N SER A 185 20.25 18.07 19.31
CA SER A 185 21.18 18.96 20.02
C SER A 185 20.60 19.59 21.29
N ASP A 186 19.30 19.44 21.56
CA ASP A 186 18.62 20.06 22.71
C ASP A 186 18.09 19.06 23.75
N THR A 187 18.79 17.95 24.01
CA THR A 187 18.46 17.06 25.14
C THR A 187 19.20 17.48 26.40
N HIS A 188 18.73 18.53 27.06
CA HIS A 188 18.98 18.68 28.50
C HIS A 188 17.98 17.79 29.27
N ASN A 189 18.52 16.73 29.88
CA ASN A 189 17.96 15.97 31.01
C ASN A 189 16.69 15.12 30.79
N ASN A 190 16.76 14.08 29.96
CA ASN A 190 15.93 12.89 30.20
C ASN A 190 16.63 11.57 29.76
N PRO A 191 17.04 10.70 30.69
CA PRO A 191 17.80 9.48 30.37
C PRO A 191 16.97 8.34 29.73
N GLU A 192 15.66 8.49 29.59
CA GLU A 192 14.78 7.49 28.95
C GLU A 192 14.34 7.84 27.52
N GLU A 193 14.74 9.01 27.00
CA GLU A 193 14.40 9.40 25.63
C GLU A 193 15.29 8.64 24.64
N LYS A 194 14.71 7.61 23.99
CA LYS A 194 15.34 6.92 22.86
C LYS A 194 15.86 7.97 21.90
N SER A 195 17.19 8.07 21.75
CA SER A 195 17.83 8.91 20.75
C SER A 195 17.25 8.57 19.38
N CYS A 196 16.38 9.44 18.87
CA CYS A 196 15.74 9.25 17.59
C CYS A 196 16.72 9.71 16.50
N PRO A 197 17.14 8.83 15.56
CA PRO A 197 18.03 9.23 14.48
C PRO A 197 17.43 10.32 13.59
N ARG A 198 18.30 11.12 12.96
CA ARG A 198 17.89 12.10 11.95
C ARG A 198 17.47 11.39 10.68
N ALA A 199 16.31 11.74 10.14
CA ALA A 199 15.80 11.25 8.86
C ALA A 199 16.75 11.62 7.70
N TRP A 200 17.06 10.66 6.85
CA TRP A 200 17.77 10.90 5.60
C TRP A 200 16.86 11.56 4.56
N THR A 201 17.39 12.47 3.76
CA THR A 201 16.65 13.11 2.66
C THR A 201 17.31 12.83 1.32
N VAL A 202 16.48 12.74 0.27
CA VAL A 202 16.96 12.53 -1.11
C VAL A 202 18.01 13.56 -1.53
N ASP A 203 17.91 14.78 -1.01
CA ASP A 203 18.81 15.89 -1.32
C ASP A 203 20.21 15.75 -0.70
N GLU A 204 20.43 14.78 0.20
CA GLU A 204 21.76 14.43 0.69
C GLU A 204 22.59 13.64 -0.34
N ALA A 205 21.95 13.04 -1.35
CA ALA A 205 22.64 12.44 -2.47
C ALA A 205 22.98 13.50 -3.54
N PRO A 206 24.13 13.39 -4.25
CA PRO A 206 24.48 14.35 -5.30
C PRO A 206 23.42 14.42 -6.42
N GLU A 207 23.01 15.63 -6.81
CA GLU A 207 21.95 15.82 -7.79
C GLU A 207 22.25 15.14 -9.14
N ALA A 208 23.49 15.24 -9.60
CA ALA A 208 23.95 14.56 -10.82
C ALA A 208 23.76 13.03 -10.74
N TYR A 209 24.00 12.45 -9.56
CA TYR A 209 23.82 11.03 -9.31
C TYR A 209 22.34 10.63 -9.34
N ILE A 210 21.47 11.39 -8.66
CA ILE A 210 20.01 11.18 -8.67
C ILE A 210 19.47 11.29 -10.10
N ASN A 211 19.93 12.27 -10.88
CA ASN A 211 19.52 12.46 -12.27
C ASN A 211 19.91 11.29 -13.18
N ILE A 212 21.04 10.61 -12.92
CA ILE A 212 21.41 9.38 -13.62
C ILE A 212 20.46 8.24 -13.23
N LEU A 213 20.21 8.03 -11.93
CA LEU A 213 19.34 6.96 -11.44
C LEU A 213 17.89 7.12 -11.94
N LYS A 214 17.37 8.34 -11.97
CA LYS A 214 16.01 8.63 -12.49
C LYS A 214 15.82 8.14 -13.93
N LYS A 215 16.85 8.15 -14.78
CA LYS A 215 16.76 7.63 -16.16
C LYS A 215 16.54 6.12 -16.26
N ASN A 216 16.71 5.40 -15.14
CA ASN A 216 16.56 3.95 -15.04
C ASN A 216 15.26 3.51 -14.37
N ILE A 217 14.38 4.45 -14.05
CA ILE A 217 13.03 4.18 -13.53
C ILE A 217 11.97 4.85 -14.40
N VAL A 218 10.73 4.41 -14.26
CA VAL A 218 9.54 4.99 -14.88
C VAL A 218 8.52 5.27 -13.78
N GLY A 219 8.01 6.50 -13.74
CA GLY A 219 7.02 6.90 -12.75
C GLY A 219 5.63 6.38 -13.12
N ILE A 220 4.84 6.02 -12.12
CA ILE A 220 3.47 5.53 -12.27
C ILE A 220 2.57 6.30 -11.30
N GLU A 221 1.56 6.97 -11.83
CA GLU A 221 0.47 7.57 -11.06
C GLU A 221 -0.80 6.77 -11.32
N VAL A 222 -1.42 6.22 -10.28
CA VAL A 222 -2.73 5.57 -10.39
C VAL A 222 -3.78 6.49 -9.81
N THR A 223 -4.70 6.95 -10.66
CA THR A 223 -5.91 7.62 -10.21
C THR A 223 -6.87 6.57 -9.69
N VAL A 224 -7.21 6.64 -8.41
CA VAL A 224 -8.06 5.63 -7.76
C VAL A 224 -9.51 5.77 -8.26
N GLU A 225 -10.07 4.66 -8.71
CA GLU A 225 -11.47 4.55 -9.14
C GLU A 225 -12.30 3.73 -8.15
N ARG A 226 -11.70 2.70 -7.55
CA ARG A 226 -12.35 1.87 -6.53
C ARG A 226 -11.33 1.35 -5.52
N MET A 227 -11.76 1.24 -4.26
CA MET A 227 -10.96 0.69 -3.17
C MET A 227 -11.81 -0.28 -2.34
N GLU A 228 -11.26 -1.45 -2.02
CA GLU A 228 -11.95 -2.50 -1.26
C GLU A 228 -11.04 -3.02 -0.15
N GLY A 229 -11.48 -2.92 1.11
CA GLY A 229 -10.76 -3.44 2.26
C GLY A 229 -11.40 -4.68 2.84
N LYS A 230 -10.58 -5.70 3.12
CA LYS A 230 -10.98 -6.91 3.85
C LYS A 230 -10.10 -7.11 5.06
N PHE A 231 -10.76 -7.22 6.21
CA PHE A 231 -10.16 -7.38 7.52
C PHE A 231 -10.82 -8.59 8.17
N LYS A 232 -10.21 -9.76 8.01
CA LYS A 232 -10.72 -10.99 8.61
C LYS A 232 -9.95 -11.27 9.89
N MET A 233 -10.61 -11.03 11.03
CA MET A 233 -10.04 -11.05 12.37
C MET A 233 -10.95 -11.81 13.35
N SER A 234 -11.55 -12.91 12.89
CA SER A 234 -12.43 -13.80 13.69
C SER A 234 -13.67 -13.11 14.28
N GLN A 235 -14.10 -11.96 13.74
CA GLN A 235 -15.24 -11.20 14.23
C GLN A 235 -16.60 -11.91 14.02
N GLU A 236 -16.64 -12.96 13.21
CA GLU A 236 -17.84 -13.81 13.03
C GLU A 236 -18.05 -14.80 14.18
N ARG A 237 -17.08 -14.92 15.08
CA ARG A 237 -17.12 -15.85 16.21
C ARG A 237 -17.79 -15.23 17.42
N GLY A 238 -18.49 -16.06 18.19
CA GLY A 238 -18.98 -15.68 19.50
C GLY A 238 -17.83 -15.35 20.45
N GLU A 239 -18.14 -14.59 21.50
CA GLU A 239 -17.17 -14.05 22.46
C GLU A 239 -16.22 -15.12 23.01
N GLY A 240 -16.72 -16.27 23.48
CA GLY A 240 -15.88 -17.32 24.06
C GLY A 240 -14.88 -17.94 23.08
N ASP A 241 -15.21 -18.05 21.80
CA ASP A 241 -14.25 -18.51 20.78
C ASP A 241 -13.24 -17.42 20.43
N ARG A 242 -13.65 -16.16 20.40
CA ARG A 242 -12.76 -15.02 20.14
C ARG A 242 -11.74 -14.84 21.27
N GLU A 243 -12.17 -14.96 22.53
CA GLU A 243 -11.28 -14.96 23.70
C GLU A 243 -10.29 -16.13 23.66
N GLY A 244 -10.74 -17.30 23.17
CA GLY A 244 -9.85 -18.42 22.93
C GLY A 244 -8.80 -18.16 21.83
N VAL A 245 -9.19 -17.47 20.75
CA VAL A 245 -8.25 -16.99 19.71
C VAL A 245 -7.24 -16.02 20.28
N LEU A 246 -7.67 -15.04 21.10
CA LEU A 246 -6.78 -14.07 21.73
C LEU A 246 -5.77 -14.76 22.65
N ARG A 247 -6.22 -15.62 23.57
CA ARG A 247 -5.32 -16.40 24.44
C ARG A 247 -4.36 -17.28 23.66
N GLY A 248 -4.84 -17.90 22.58
CA GLY A 248 -4.01 -18.73 21.71
C GLY A 248 -2.90 -17.93 21.02
N LEU A 249 -3.22 -16.76 20.47
CA LEU A 249 -2.26 -15.87 19.82
C LEU A 249 -1.27 -15.26 20.84
N ASP A 250 -1.76 -14.78 21.99
CA ASP A 250 -0.91 -14.24 23.05
C ASP A 250 0.07 -15.31 23.57
N GLY A 251 -0.38 -16.56 23.68
CA GLY A 251 0.46 -17.70 24.10
C GLY A 251 1.49 -18.15 23.05
N MET A 252 1.26 -17.89 21.76
CA MET A 252 2.27 -18.14 20.71
C MET A 252 3.45 -17.17 20.81
N GLY A 253 3.22 -15.95 21.30
CA GLY A 253 4.24 -14.91 21.37
C GLY A 253 4.75 -14.44 20.00
N GLY A 254 5.75 -13.55 20.01
CA GLY A 254 6.32 -12.95 18.81
C GLY A 254 5.47 -11.82 18.22
N ASP A 255 6.07 -11.04 17.32
CA ASP A 255 5.47 -9.80 16.82
C ASP A 255 4.19 -10.05 16.03
N VAL A 256 4.20 -11.04 15.14
CA VAL A 256 3.04 -11.38 14.30
C VAL A 256 1.82 -11.76 15.14
N ALA A 257 1.98 -12.62 16.14
CA ALA A 257 0.85 -13.06 16.94
C ALA A 257 0.29 -11.92 17.81
N ARG A 258 1.16 -11.07 18.37
CA ARG A 258 0.77 -9.88 19.14
C ARG A 258 -0.02 -8.89 18.30
N GLU A 259 0.44 -8.58 17.09
CA GLU A 259 -0.23 -7.63 16.19
C GLU A 259 -1.57 -8.20 15.69
N VAL A 260 -1.63 -9.48 15.33
CA VAL A 260 -2.90 -10.12 14.96
C VAL A 260 -3.87 -10.14 16.15
N ALA A 261 -3.42 -10.42 17.37
CA ALA A 261 -4.26 -10.35 18.56
C ALA A 261 -4.80 -8.93 18.79
N GLY A 262 -3.95 -7.91 18.63
CA GLY A 262 -4.36 -6.50 18.67
C GLY A 262 -5.49 -6.18 17.67
N MET A 263 -5.34 -6.63 16.43
CA MET A 263 -6.38 -6.46 15.40
C MET A 263 -7.67 -7.25 15.73
N VAL A 264 -7.57 -8.47 16.27
CA VAL A 264 -8.75 -9.24 16.73
C VAL A 264 -9.52 -8.50 17.83
N ARG A 265 -8.81 -7.82 18.75
CA ARG A 265 -9.46 -6.95 19.76
C ARG A 265 -10.15 -5.75 19.11
N GLY A 266 -9.48 -5.06 18.19
CA GLY A 266 -10.01 -3.86 17.52
C GLY A 266 -11.18 -4.10 16.55
N TYR A 267 -11.41 -5.34 16.11
CA TYR A 267 -12.54 -5.71 15.24
C TYR A 267 -13.64 -6.49 15.97
N ALA A 268 -13.73 -6.35 17.30
CA ALA A 268 -14.83 -6.93 18.08
C ALA A 268 -16.20 -6.38 17.63
N PRO A 269 -17.23 -7.23 17.42
CA PRO A 269 -18.61 -6.79 17.26
C PRO A 269 -19.05 -5.81 18.36
N GLY A 270 -19.54 -4.63 17.96
CA GLY A 270 -19.99 -3.55 18.85
C GLY A 270 -19.12 -2.28 18.81
N ASP A 271 -17.86 -2.39 18.34
CA ASP A 271 -16.90 -1.27 18.28
C ASP A 271 -16.88 -0.53 16.93
N ARG A 272 -17.92 -0.70 16.09
CA ARG A 272 -18.13 0.00 14.81
C ARG A 272 -19.50 0.65 14.73
#